data_AF-A0A7Z9PWY1-F1
#
_entry.id   AF-A0A7Z9PWY1-F1
#
_cell.length_a   1.000
_cell.length_b   1.000
_cell.length_c   1.000
_cell.angle_alpha   90.00
_cell.angle_beta   90.00
_cell.angle_gamma   90.00
#
_symmetry.space_group_name_H-M   'P 1'
#
loop_
_entity.id
_entity.type
_entity.pdbx_description
1 polymer ?
#
loop_
_entity_poly.entity_id
_entity_poly.type
_entity_poly.pdbx_seq_one_letter_code
_entity_poly.pdbx_strand_id
1 'polypeptide(L)' 'MKSLKLYMQSALDSLGDCTRELEQARIVVVRSEDAEDDPPFSSDALDRVLAHCQKAQRELQSMARKAR' A
#
# COMPACT_ATOMS: atom_id res chain seq x y z
N MET A 1 25.22 -1.01 2.68
CA MET A 1 24.31 -1.09 1.50
C MET A 1 23.55 -2.42 1.55
N LYS A 2 22.22 -2.44 1.42
CA LYS A 2 21.44 -3.70 1.39
C LYS A 2 21.76 -4.52 0.11
N SER A 3 21.67 -5.84 0.18
CA SER A 3 21.79 -6.75 -0.97
C SER A 3 20.54 -6.71 -1.85
N LEU A 4 20.63 -7.11 -3.12
CA LEU A 4 19.49 -7.12 -4.05
C LEU A 4 18.32 -7.97 -3.51
N LYS A 5 18.63 -9.11 -2.89
CA LYS A 5 17.67 -9.99 -2.21
C LYS A 5 16.91 -9.26 -1.09
N LEU A 6 17.59 -8.43 -0.29
CA LEU A 6 16.95 -7.66 0.78
C LEU A 6 16.01 -6.58 0.24
N TYR A 7 16.29 -5.99 -0.93
CA TYR A 7 15.35 -5.06 -1.55
C TYR A 7 14.13 -5.77 -2.15
N MET A 8 14.33 -6.92 -2.80
CA MET A 8 13.22 -7.73 -3.31
C MET A 8 12.25 -8.10 -2.18
N GLN A 9 12.78 -8.59 -1.06
CA GLN A 9 11.95 -8.93 0.10
C GLN A 9 11.20 -7.71 0.63
N SER A 10 11.89 -6.58 0.83
CA SER A 10 11.29 -5.33 1.31
C SER A 10 10.17 -4.82 0.40
N ALA A 11 10.36 -4.93 -0.92
CA ALA A 11 9.37 -4.50 -1.90
C ALA A 11 8.13 -5.41 -1.88
N LEU A 12 8.33 -6.72 -1.76
CA LEU A 12 7.24 -7.70 -1.61
C LEU A 12 6.46 -7.49 -0.31
N ASP A 13 7.15 -7.25 0.80
CA ASP A 13 6.53 -6.96 2.10
C ASP A 13 5.68 -5.69 1.99
N SER A 14 6.21 -4.63 1.37
CA SER A 14 5.49 -3.37 1.17
C SER A 14 4.26 -3.53 0.26
N LEU A 15 4.32 -4.38 -0.78
CA LEU A 15 3.17 -4.70 -1.63
C LEU A 15 2.11 -5.55 -0.91
N GLY A 16 2.56 -6.45 -0.02
CA GLY A 16 1.68 -7.19 0.88
C GLY A 16 0.90 -6.24 1.80
N ASP A 17 1.59 -5.27 2.40
CA ASP A 17 0.97 -4.23 3.21
C ASP A 17 -0.03 -3.39 2.40
N CYS A 18 0.30 -2.98 1.17
CA CYS A 18 -0.64 -2.28 0.28
C CYS A 18 -1.95 -3.05 0.08
N THR A 19 -1.83 -4.34 -0.23
CA THR A 19 -2.98 -5.21 -0.52
C THR A 19 -3.89 -5.31 0.71
N ARG A 20 -3.28 -5.47 1.90
CA ARG A 20 -4.03 -5.58 3.15
C ARG A 20 -4.77 -4.29 3.51
N GLU A 21 -4.13 -3.13 3.38
CA GLU A 21 -4.78 -1.84 3.63
C GLU A 21 -5.89 -1.57 2.61
N LEU A 22 -5.72 -1.98 1.35
CA LEU A 22 -6.76 -1.83 0.32
C LEU A 22 -7.98 -2.72 0.60
N GLU A 23 -7.77 -3.95 1.06
CA GLU A 23 -8.86 -4.83 1.50
C GLU A 23 -9.61 -4.25 2.70
N GLN A 24 -8.91 -3.65 3.67
CA GLN A 24 -9.54 -2.97 4.79
C GLN A 24 -10.33 -1.74 4.33
N ALA A 25 -9.75 -0.92 3.46
CA ALA A 25 -10.44 0.22 2.87
C ALA A 25 -11.72 -0.24 2.17
N ARG A 26 -11.67 -1.30 1.34
CA ARG A 26 -12.84 -1.88 0.68
C ARG A 26 -13.94 -2.30 1.65
N ILE A 27 -13.59 -2.91 2.79
CA ILE A 27 -14.58 -3.30 3.82
C ILE A 27 -15.27 -2.06 4.40
N VAL A 28 -14.51 -0.98 4.63
CA VAL A 28 -15.07 0.29 5.10
C VAL A 28 -16.02 0.86 4.05
N VAL A 29 -15.63 0.88 2.77
CA VAL A 29 -16.48 1.35 1.65
C VAL A 29 -17.79 0.58 1.57
N VAL A 30 -17.73 -0.75 1.51
CA VAL A 30 -18.93 -1.59 1.34
C VAL A 30 -19.89 -1.40 2.52
N ARG A 31 -19.37 -1.39 3.75
CA ARG A 31 -20.20 -1.15 4.95
C ARG A 31 -20.78 0.26 5.04
N SER A 32 -20.12 1.20 4.39
CA SER A 32 -20.50 2.61 4.29
C SER A 32 -21.61 2.79 3.26
N GLU A 33 -21.53 2.12 2.11
CA GLU A 33 -22.59 2.11 1.08
C GLU A 33 -23.88 1.43 1.56
N ASP A 34 -23.77 0.44 2.46
CA ASP A 34 -24.92 -0.23 3.08
C ASP A 34 -25.59 0.59 4.19
N ALA A 35 -24.97 1.69 4.65
CA ALA A 35 -25.52 2.59 5.67
C ALA A 35 -26.23 3.78 4.97
N GLU A 36 -27.55 3.93 5.17
CA GLU A 36 -28.35 5.02 4.57
C GLU A 36 -27.99 6.44 5.08
N ASP A 37 -27.07 6.55 6.02
CA ASP A 37 -26.51 7.83 6.48
C ASP A 37 -25.10 8.01 5.90
N ASP A 38 -24.94 9.09 5.14
CA ASP A 38 -23.68 9.52 4.51
C ASP A 38 -22.48 9.23 5.41
N PRO A 39 -21.59 8.29 5.04
CA PRO A 39 -20.47 7.92 5.88
C PRO A 39 -19.31 8.88 5.60
N PRO A 40 -18.55 9.29 6.63
CA PRO A 40 -17.29 9.95 6.39
C PRO A 40 -16.36 8.89 5.80
N PHE A 41 -16.23 8.89 4.47
CA PHE A 41 -15.13 8.20 3.83
C PHE A 41 -13.86 8.80 4.43
N SER A 42 -13.28 8.11 5.41
CA SER A 42 -12.03 8.54 6.03
C SER A 42 -10.96 8.43 4.96
N SER A 43 -10.60 9.59 4.41
CA SER A 43 -9.46 9.80 3.52
C SER A 43 -8.23 9.03 4.00
N ASP A 44 -8.07 8.92 5.33
CA ASP A 44 -6.93 8.28 5.99
C ASP A 44 -6.69 6.83 5.55
N ALA A 45 -7.73 6.05 5.23
CA ALA A 45 -7.54 4.66 4.77
C ALA A 45 -6.92 4.60 3.37
N LEU A 46 -7.40 5.44 2.45
CA LEU A 46 -6.83 5.56 1.11
C LEU A 46 -5.44 6.22 1.14
N ASP A 47 -5.23 7.18 2.04
CA ASP A 47 -3.94 7.82 2.27
C ASP A 47 -2.88 6.82 2.75
N ARG A 48 -3.26 5.88 3.63
CA ARG A 48 -2.37 4.76 4.03
C ARG A 48 -2.02 3.86 2.85
N VAL A 49 -3.01 3.45 2.04
CA VAL A 49 -2.75 2.65 0.83
C VAL A 49 -1.77 3.36 -0.11
N LEU A 50 -1.99 4.66 -0.36
CA LEU A 50 -1.09 5.47 -1.18
C LEU A 50 0.33 5.54 -0.60
N ALA A 51 0.47 5.69 0.71
CA ALA A 51 1.78 5.72 1.36
C ALA A 51 2.55 4.40 1.19
N HIS A 52 1.87 3.25 1.33
CA HIS A 52 2.48 1.94 1.09
C HIS A 52 2.88 1.77 -0.39
N CYS A 53 2.05 2.20 -1.34
CA CYS A 53 2.35 2.16 -2.78
C CYS A 53 3.60 2.99 -3.13
N GLN A 54 3.70 4.20 -2.59
CA GLN A 54 4.87 5.07 -2.79
C GLN A 54 6.15 4.46 -2.19
N LYS A 55 6.05 3.78 -1.05
CA LYS A 55 7.19 3.07 -0.44
C LYS A 55 7.66 1.93 -1.35
N ALA A 56 6.75 1.08 -1.83
CA ALA A 56 7.07 0.00 -2.76
C ALA A 56 7.74 0.54 -4.05
N GLN A 57 7.22 1.64 -4.60
CA GLN A 57 7.79 2.29 -5.78
C GLN A 57 9.23 2.75 -5.56
N ARG A 58 9.54 3.40 -4.42
CA ARG A 58 10.90 3.85 -4.09
C ARG A 58 11.89 2.69 -3.96
N GLU A 59 11.44 1.58 -3.39
CA GLU A 59 12.27 0.38 -3.21
C GLU A 59 12.58 -0.29 -4.56
N LEU A 60 11.59 -0.42 -5.45
CA LEU A 60 11.77 -0.94 -6.80
C LEU A 60 12.70 -0.05 -7.65
N GLN A 61 12.57 1.27 -7.57
CA GLN A 61 13.49 2.20 -8.24
C GLN A 61 14.92 2.07 -7.73
N SER A 62 15.09 1.86 -6.42
CA SER A 62 16.41 1.63 -5.81
C SER A 62 17.05 0.32 -6.29
N MET A 63 16.23 -0.72 -6.52
CA MET A 63 16.68 -1.96 -7.15
C MET A 63 17.11 -1.76 -8.60
N ALA A 64 16.29 -1.08 -9.40
CA ALA A 64 16.58 -0.83 -10.81
C ALA A 64 17.91 -0.09 -11.00
N ARG A 65 18.24 0.84 -10.10
CA ARG A 65 19.54 1.54 -10.08
C ARG A 65 20.71 0.64 -9.71
N LYS A 66 20.50 -0.41 -8.91
CA LYS A 66 21.54 -1.37 -8.49
C LYS A 66 21.75 -2.52 -9.47
N ALA A 67 20.77 -2.78 -10.32
CA ALA A 67 20.85 -3.81 -11.35
C ALA A 67 21.49 -3.32 -12.65
N ARG A 68 21.71 -2.00 -12.79
CA ARG A 68 22.58 -1.37 -13.79
C ARG A 68 24.01 -1.32 -13.26
#